data_AF-A0A3M5VKH7-F1
#
_entry.id   AF-A0A3M5VKH7-F1
#
_cell.length_a   1.000
_cell.length_b   1.000
_cell.length_c   1.000
_cell.angle_alpha   90.00
_cell.angle_beta   90.00
_cell.angle_gamma   90.00
#
_symmetry.space_group_name_H-M   'P 1'
#
loop_
_entity.id
_entity.type
_entity.pdbx_description
1 polymer ?
#
loop_
_entity_poly.entity_id
_entity_poly.type
_entity_poly.pdbx_seq_one_letter_code
_entity_poly.pdbx_strand_id
1 'polypeptide(L)' 'MSRRNGQLGERLIELFNALQRRETTFGQIYAMFASCGIDARRVLADHFPGGELHG' A
#
# COMPACT_ATOMS: atom_id res chain seq x y z
N MET A 1 21.08 -14.33 -2.55
CA MET A 1 20.41 -13.68 -1.40
C MET A 1 19.10 -14.41 -1.16
N SER A 2 18.95 -15.05 0.00
CA SER A 2 17.83 -15.96 0.31
C SER A 2 16.50 -15.23 0.30
N ARG A 3 15.57 -15.61 -0.58
CA ARG A 3 14.14 -15.23 -0.50
C ARG A 3 13.52 -15.94 0.70
N ARG A 4 13.77 -15.41 1.91
CA ARG A 4 13.16 -15.91 3.15
C ARG A 4 11.69 -15.51 3.27
N ASN A 5 11.30 -14.45 2.58
CA ASN A 5 9.93 -13.99 2.50
C ASN A 5 9.36 -14.56 1.20
N GLY A 6 8.26 -15.30 1.26
CA GLY A 6 7.57 -15.79 0.06
C GLY A 6 7.11 -14.63 -0.85
N GLN A 7 6.53 -14.95 -2.00
CA GLN A 7 6.18 -13.95 -3.03
C GLN A 7 5.39 -12.74 -2.50
N LEU A 8 4.48 -12.95 -1.54
CA LEU A 8 3.76 -11.86 -0.88
C LEU A 8 4.69 -10.93 -0.09
N GLY A 9 5.63 -11.49 0.66
CA GLY A 9 6.56 -10.69 1.46
C GLY A 9 7.57 -9.92 0.61
N GLU A 10 7.95 -10.44 -0.57
CA GLU A 10 8.72 -9.67 -1.56
C GLU A 10 7.92 -8.44 -2.03
N ARG A 11 6.65 -8.62 -2.41
CA ARG A 11 5.78 -7.53 -2.86
C ARG A 11 5.53 -6.48 -1.78
N LEU A 12 5.40 -6.90 -0.51
CA LEU A 12 5.24 -5.97 0.62
C LEU A 12 6.49 -5.11 0.83
N ILE A 13 7.68 -5.69 0.68
CA ILE A 13 8.95 -4.94 0.76
C ILE A 13 9.04 -3.94 -0.40
N GLU A 14 8.67 -4.34 -1.61
CA GLU A 14 8.63 -3.43 -2.76
C GLU A 14 7.65 -2.28 -2.55
N LEU A 15 6.44 -2.56 -2.06
CA LEU A 15 5.45 -1.55 -1.72
C LEU A 15 5.98 -0.58 -0.66
N PHE A 16 6.61 -1.10 0.41
CA PHE A 16 7.21 -0.26 1.45
C PHE A 16 8.29 0.68 0.88
N ASN A 17 9.19 0.15 0.06
CA ASN A 17 10.24 0.96 -0.57
C ASN A 17 9.65 2.01 -1.53
N ALA A 18 8.58 1.68 -2.25
CA ALA A 18 7.89 2.61 -3.14
C ALA A 18 7.21 3.76 -2.37
N LEU A 19 6.61 3.46 -1.21
CA LEU A 19 6.02 4.48 -0.33
C LEU A 19 7.06 5.50 0.19
N GLN A 20 8.33 5.09 0.35
CA GLN A 20 9.40 5.99 0.79
C GLN A 20 9.91 6.93 -0.32
N ARG A 21 9.59 6.65 -1.58
CA ARG A 21 10.04 7.45 -2.73
C ARG A 21 9.02 8.55 -3.03
N ARG A 22 9.47 9.81 -2.95
CA ARG A 22 8.63 10.98 -3.25
C ARG A 22 8.13 11.04 -4.70
N GLU A 23 8.84 10.36 -5.60
CA GLU A 23 8.53 10.31 -7.03
C GLU A 23 7.47 9.27 -7.37
N THR A 24 7.20 8.33 -6.45
CA THR A 24 6.23 7.28 -6.71
C THR A 24 4.83 7.87 -6.65
N THR A 25 4.13 7.73 -7.77
CA THR A 25 2.78 8.26 -7.92
C THR A 25 1.78 7.44 -7.13
N PHE A 26 0.69 8.10 -6.74
CA PHE A 26 -0.42 7.43 -6.07
C PHE A 26 -0.97 6.25 -6.89
N GLY A 27 -1.08 6.39 -8.22
CA GLY A 27 -1.55 5.30 -9.08
C GLY A 27 -0.63 4.07 -9.06
N GLN A 28 0.68 4.28 -9.01
CA GLN A 28 1.65 3.18 -8.86
C GLN A 28 1.50 2.49 -7.49
N ILE A 29 1.41 3.27 -6.41
CA ILE A 29 1.20 2.75 -5.05
C ILE A 29 -0.11 1.94 -4.98
N TYR A 30 -1.19 2.45 -5.57
CA TYR A 30 -2.50 1.78 -5.61
C TYR A 30 -2.43 0.41 -6.31
N ALA A 31 -1.75 0.33 -7.45
CA ALA A 31 -1.54 -0.94 -8.16
C ALA A 31 -0.68 -1.93 -7.34
N MET A 32 0.32 -1.44 -6.61
CA MET A 32 1.17 -2.28 -5.75
C MET A 32 0.42 -2.83 -4.54
N PHE A 33 -0.47 -2.04 -3.93
CA PHE A 33 -1.39 -2.51 -2.89
C PHE A 33 -2.25 -3.68 -3.40
N ALA A 34 -2.86 -3.54 -4.59
CA ALA A 34 -3.66 -4.62 -5.18
C ALA A 34 -2.83 -5.90 -5.45
N SER A 35 -1.57 -5.77 -5.88
CA SER A 35 -0.65 -6.90 -6.07
C SER A 35 -0.30 -7.64 -4.76
N CYS A 36 -0.41 -6.94 -3.62
CA CYS A 36 -0.26 -7.51 -2.28
C CYS A 36 -1.58 -8.08 -1.72
N GLY A 37 -2.70 -8.00 -2.45
CA GLY A 37 -4.03 -8.37 -1.95
C GLY A 37 -4.58 -7.38 -0.90
N ILE A 38 -4.04 -6.16 -0.85
CA ILE A 38 -4.45 -5.12 0.08
C ILE A 38 -5.41 -4.17 -0.63
N ASP A 39 -6.54 -3.91 0.01
CA ASP A 39 -7.48 -2.89 -0.45
C ASP A 39 -6.98 -1.50 -0.04
N ALA A 40 -6.36 -0.79 -0.99
CA ALA A 40 -5.82 0.55 -0.77
C ALA A 40 -6.91 1.55 -0.32
N ARG A 41 -8.16 1.38 -0.80
CA ARG A 41 -9.26 2.27 -0.43
C ARG A 41 -9.60 2.11 1.05
N ARG A 42 -9.62 0.88 1.56
CA ARG A 42 -9.83 0.62 2.99
C ARG A 42 -8.70 1.18 3.84
N VAL A 43 -7.44 1.00 3.42
CA VAL A 43 -6.28 1.57 4.13
C VAL A 43 -6.39 3.09 4.20
N LEU A 44 -6.77 3.75 3.11
CA LEU A 44 -6.97 5.20 3.09
C LEU A 44 -8.17 5.64 3.93
N ALA A 45 -9.29 4.92 3.87
CA ALA A 45 -10.48 5.22 4.67
C ALA A 45 -10.21 5.11 6.17
N ASP A 46 -9.41 4.12 6.58
CA ASP A 46 -8.96 3.94 7.96
C ASP A 46 -7.96 5.04 8.40
N HIS A 47 -7.05 5.43 7.49
CA HIS A 47 -6.04 6.45 7.76
C HIS A 47 -6.60 7.88 7.80
N PHE A 48 -7.64 8.15 7.01
CA PHE A 48 -8.35 9.43 6.98
C PHE A 48 -9.78 9.24 7.49
N PRO A 49 -9.99 9.03 8.80
CA PRO A 49 -11.32 8.78 9.37
C PRO A 49 -12.29 9.98 9.27
N GLY A 50 -11.86 11.11 8.70
CA GLY A 50 -12.62 12.35 8.54
C GLY A 50 -13.75 12.33 7.48
N GLY A 51 -14.35 11.17 7.23
CA GLY A 51 -15.63 11.05 6.52
C GLY A 51 -16.83 10.85 7.45
N GLU A 52 -16.63 10.86 8.78
CA GLU A 52 -17.72 11.01 9.73
C GLU A 52 -18.38 12.37 9.50
N LEU A 53 -19.50 12.34 8.77
CA LEU A 53 -20.51 13.38 8.80
C LEU A 53 -20.84 13.63 10.28
N HIS A 54 -20.32 14.73 10.82
CA HIS A 54 -20.92 15.38 11.97
C HIS A 54 -22.24 15.98 11.48
N GLY A 55 -23.30 15.18 11.54
CA GLY A 55 -24.70 15.57 11.32
C GLY A 55 -25.41 15.67 12.66
#